data_AF-A0A2V6TZ04-F1
#
_entry.id   AF-A0A2V6TZ04-F1
#
_cell.length_a   1.000
_cell.length_b   1.000
_cell.length_c   1.000
_cell.angle_alpha   90.00
_cell.angle_beta   90.00
_cell.angle_gamma   90.00
#
_symmetry.space_group_name_H-M   'P 1'
#
loop_
_entity.id
_entity.type
_entity.pdbx_description
1 polymer ?
#
loop_
_entity_poly.entity_id
_entity_poly.type
_entity_poly.pdbx_seq_one_letter_code
_entity_poly.pdbx_strand_id
1 'polypeptide(L)'
;GKDELYQLLFTYALALILGDAAKMLWGTQQKSVSRPPELTGALHLFGATIPHYNLFIILLGPAIALAFWLVLQRTRAGRYIRAAALDRETLGALGVNVDALYTWVFVLASFLGGLGGALISPMRATTPGMDTEVIVEAFVVVVIGGLGSFWGTFLGALIYGQVLSFGILFFPRFSIFAVFALMAAVLMVRPWGLLGRPLR
;
A
#
# COMPACT_ATOMS: atom_id res chain seq x y z
N GLY A 1 -27.18 2.48 10.94
CA GLY A 1 -28.44 2.46 10.17
C GLY A 1 -28.41 3.45 9.01
N LYS A 2 -29.04 4.63 9.17
CA LYS A 2 -29.08 5.66 8.12
C LYS A 2 -27.75 6.40 7.94
N ASP A 3 -27.10 6.78 9.05
CA ASP A 3 -25.83 7.54 9.00
C ASP A 3 -24.67 6.75 8.37
N GLU A 4 -24.58 5.45 8.66
CA GLU A 4 -23.59 4.55 8.06
C GLU A 4 -23.79 4.42 6.54
N LEU A 5 -25.04 4.32 6.07
CA LEU A 5 -25.34 4.28 4.64
C LEU A 5 -24.97 5.59 3.95
N TYR A 6 -25.26 6.74 4.57
CA TYR A 6 -24.86 8.04 4.04
C TYR A 6 -23.34 8.18 3.96
N GLN A 7 -22.60 7.69 4.97
CA GLN A 7 -21.15 7.71 4.97
C GLN A 7 -20.57 6.82 3.84
N LEU A 8 -21.09 5.60 3.68
CA LEU A 8 -20.67 4.71 2.60
C LEU A 8 -20.97 5.32 1.22
N LEU A 9 -22.18 5.82 1.00
CA LEU A 9 -22.57 6.50 -0.24
C LEU A 9 -21.69 7.71 -0.52
N PHE A 10 -21.37 8.51 0.51
CA PHE A 10 -20.49 9.66 0.37
C PHE A 10 -19.08 9.26 -0.07
N THR A 11 -18.47 8.26 0.58
CA THR A 11 -17.12 7.79 0.20
C THR A 11 -17.09 7.18 -1.20
N TYR A 12 -18.14 6.44 -1.59
CA TYR A 12 -18.27 5.89 -2.93
C TYR A 12 -18.44 6.98 -3.99
N ALA A 13 -19.32 7.96 -3.75
CA ALA A 13 -19.50 9.10 -4.64
C ALA A 13 -18.21 9.91 -4.79
N LEU A 14 -17.48 10.14 -3.68
CA LEU A 14 -16.21 10.84 -3.69
C LEU A 14 -15.15 10.07 -4.49
N ALA A 15 -15.09 8.74 -4.36
CA ALA A 15 -14.21 7.90 -5.16
C ALA A 15 -14.52 8.00 -6.67
N LEU A 16 -15.80 7.95 -7.05
CA LEU A 16 -16.22 8.12 -8.45
C LEU A 16 -15.87 9.50 -9.01
N ILE A 17 -16.14 10.57 -8.26
CA ILE A 17 -15.83 11.95 -8.65
C ILE A 17 -14.32 12.11 -8.86
N LEU A 18 -13.49 11.58 -7.95
CA LEU A 18 -12.05 11.63 -8.10
C LEU A 18 -11.57 10.82 -9.31
N GLY A 19 -12.15 9.65 -9.55
CA GLY A 19 -11.84 8.83 -10.72
C GLY A 19 -12.19 9.52 -12.04
N ASP A 20 -13.35 10.18 -12.11
CA ASP A 20 -13.77 10.91 -13.31
C ASP A 20 -12.99 12.23 -13.49
N ALA A 21 -12.66 12.93 -12.39
CA ALA A 21 -11.77 14.08 -12.44
C ALA A 21 -10.38 13.68 -12.97
N ALA A 22 -9.86 12.51 -12.58
CA ALA A 22 -8.60 12.00 -13.11
C ALA A 22 -8.69 11.70 -14.61
N LYS A 23 -9.77 11.07 -15.08
CA LYS A 23 -9.99 10.86 -16.53
C LYS A 23 -10.10 12.19 -17.28
N MET A 24 -10.70 13.21 -16.69
CA MET A 24 -10.85 14.53 -17.30
C MET A 24 -9.51 15.27 -17.43
N LEU A 25 -8.64 15.18 -16.40
CA LEU A 25 -7.33 15.84 -16.38
C LEU A 25 -6.29 15.11 -17.24
N TRP A 26 -6.24 13.78 -17.19
CA TRP A 26 -5.19 12.99 -17.85
C TRP A 26 -5.64 12.28 -19.13
N GLY A 27 -6.93 12.24 -19.42
CA GLY A 27 -7.51 11.50 -20.54
C GLY A 27 -7.77 10.03 -20.21
N THR A 28 -8.48 9.34 -21.10
CA THR A 28 -8.85 7.91 -20.96
C THR A 28 -7.85 6.96 -21.61
N GLN A 29 -6.82 7.49 -22.27
CA GLN A 29 -5.81 6.71 -22.98
C GLN A 29 -4.81 6.11 -21.99
N GLN A 30 -4.35 4.89 -22.29
CA GLN A 30 -3.28 4.25 -21.54
C GLN A 30 -1.99 5.06 -21.70
N LYS A 31 -1.47 5.60 -20.59
CA LYS A 31 -0.23 6.38 -20.58
C LYS A 31 0.85 5.60 -19.86
N SER A 32 1.96 5.35 -20.53
CA SER A 32 3.18 4.86 -19.89
C SER A 32 4.08 6.05 -19.61
N VAL A 33 4.46 6.24 -18.35
CA VAL A 33 5.46 7.24 -18.00
C VAL A 33 6.82 6.69 -18.38
N SER A 34 7.59 7.44 -19.17
CA SER A 34 8.95 7.06 -19.51
C SER A 34 9.83 7.06 -18.26
N ARG A 35 10.74 6.09 -18.16
CA ARG A 35 11.72 6.04 -17.07
C ARG A 35 12.64 7.28 -17.14
N PRO A 36 13.06 7.83 -15.99
CA PRO A 36 14.00 8.95 -15.99
C PRO A 36 15.28 8.60 -16.78
N PRO A 37 15.83 9.53 -17.58
CA PRO A 37 16.99 9.27 -18.45
C PRO A 37 18.18 8.64 -17.71
N GLU A 38 18.42 9.09 -16.48
CA GLU A 38 19.48 8.62 -15.57
C GLU A 38 19.34 7.14 -15.16
N LEU A 39 18.14 6.56 -15.26
CA LEU A 39 17.81 5.19 -14.86
C LEU A 39 17.47 4.27 -16.05
N THR A 40 17.75 4.72 -17.28
CA THR A 40 17.49 3.96 -18.52
C THR A 40 18.50 2.86 -18.76
N GLY A 41 19.63 2.87 -18.03
CA GLY A 41 20.65 1.82 -18.09
C GLY A 41 20.15 0.45 -17.64
N ALA A 42 20.84 -0.60 -18.08
CA ALA A 42 20.62 -1.96 -17.62
C ALA A 42 21.96 -2.58 -17.18
N LEU A 43 21.93 -3.26 -16.03
CA LEU A 43 23.04 -4.05 -15.54
C LEU A 43 22.88 -5.48 -16.07
N HIS A 44 23.90 -5.95 -16.77
CA HIS A 44 23.99 -7.36 -17.17
C HIS A 44 24.69 -8.13 -16.05
N LEU A 45 23.91 -8.85 -15.24
CA LEU A 45 24.40 -9.69 -14.15
C LEU A 45 23.95 -11.13 -14.42
N PHE A 46 24.90 -12.08 -14.41
CA PHE A 46 24.62 -13.51 -14.57
C PHE A 46 23.74 -13.89 -15.79
N GLY A 47 23.92 -13.20 -16.93
CA GLY A 47 23.14 -13.46 -18.16
C GLY A 47 21.71 -12.89 -18.15
N ALA A 48 21.29 -12.22 -17.07
CA ALA A 48 20.02 -11.50 -16.99
C ALA A 48 20.24 -9.98 -17.10
N THR A 49 19.41 -9.33 -17.92
CA THR A 49 19.41 -7.87 -18.08
C THR A 49 18.46 -7.26 -17.06
N ILE A 50 18.99 -6.67 -15.99
CA ILE A 50 18.21 -6.03 -14.93
C ILE A 50 18.22 -4.51 -15.15
N PRO A 51 17.05 -3.88 -15.39
CA PRO A 51 16.98 -2.43 -15.50
C PRO A 51 17.43 -1.73 -14.21
N HIS A 52 18.20 -0.64 -14.33
CA HIS A 52 18.65 0.15 -13.16
C HIS A 52 17.47 0.65 -12.32
N TYR A 53 16.35 0.96 -12.96
CA TYR A 53 15.12 1.37 -12.29
C TYR A 53 14.59 0.32 -11.29
N ASN A 54 14.72 -0.97 -11.60
CA ASN A 54 14.28 -2.03 -10.70
C ASN A 54 15.18 -2.10 -9.47
N LEU A 55 16.49 -1.94 -9.65
CA LEU A 55 17.44 -1.88 -8.53
C LEU A 55 17.19 -0.67 -7.64
N PHE A 56 16.87 0.48 -8.25
CA PHE A 56 16.47 1.67 -7.53
C PHE A 56 15.23 1.43 -6.66
N ILE A 57 14.19 0.77 -7.19
CA ILE A 57 12.98 0.43 -6.42
C ILE A 57 13.27 -0.58 -5.31
N ILE A 58 14.09 -1.60 -5.58
CA ILE A 58 14.49 -2.61 -4.58
C ILE A 58 15.22 -1.96 -3.40
N LEU A 59 15.97 -0.88 -3.62
CA LEU A 59 16.64 -0.12 -2.56
C LEU A 59 15.70 0.90 -1.89
N LEU A 60 14.93 1.62 -2.70
CA LEU A 60 14.06 2.71 -2.23
C LEU A 60 12.89 2.18 -1.39
N GLY A 61 12.30 1.03 -1.74
CA GLY A 61 11.18 0.44 -1.00
C GLY A 61 11.52 0.19 0.48
N PRO A 62 12.56 -0.61 0.78
CA PRO A 62 13.04 -0.80 2.14
C PRO A 62 13.51 0.50 2.80
N ALA A 63 14.10 1.45 2.06
CA ALA A 63 14.50 2.74 2.61
C ALA A 63 13.29 3.57 3.08
N ILE A 64 12.21 3.63 2.30
CA ILE A 64 10.95 4.29 2.68
C ILE A 64 10.31 3.58 3.88
N ALA A 65 10.27 2.24 3.85
CA ALA A 65 9.75 1.45 4.96
C ALA A 65 10.54 1.71 6.25
N LEU A 66 11.87 1.73 6.18
CA LEU A 66 12.75 2.01 7.32
C LEU A 66 12.58 3.45 7.83
N ALA A 67 12.49 4.43 6.93
CA ALA A 67 12.24 5.82 7.27
C ALA A 67 10.90 5.98 8.00
N PHE A 68 9.83 5.37 7.49
CA PHE A 68 8.52 5.41 8.13
C PHE A 68 8.51 4.68 9.47
N TRP A 69 9.20 3.54 9.56
CA TRP A 69 9.39 2.82 10.81
C TRP A 69 10.11 3.66 11.86
N LEU A 70 11.17 4.39 11.47
CA LEU A 70 11.89 5.34 12.30
C LEU A 70 10.97 6.47 12.79
N VAL A 71 10.16 7.04 11.90
CA VAL A 71 9.17 8.06 12.25
C VAL A 71 8.20 7.50 13.29
N LEU A 72 7.65 6.31 13.07
CA LEU A 72 6.76 5.68 14.03
C LEU A 72 7.48 5.42 15.36
N GLN A 73 8.62 4.75 15.38
CA GLN A 73 9.23 4.31 16.64
C GLN A 73 9.92 5.41 17.43
N ARG A 74 10.66 6.30 16.78
CA ARG A 74 11.55 7.27 17.44
C ARG A 74 10.92 8.64 17.67
N THR A 75 9.85 9.02 16.95
CA THR A 75 9.31 10.40 17.05
C THR A 75 8.20 10.53 18.10
N ARG A 76 7.94 11.77 18.53
CA ARG A 76 6.80 12.10 19.40
C ARG A 76 5.46 11.82 18.72
N ALA A 77 5.35 12.15 17.43
CA ALA A 77 4.17 11.86 16.63
C ALA A 77 3.86 10.36 16.62
N GLY A 78 4.87 9.52 16.41
CA GLY A 78 4.68 8.06 16.44
C GLY A 78 4.27 7.49 17.79
N ARG A 79 4.67 8.13 18.91
CA ARG A 79 4.15 7.79 20.25
C ARG A 79 2.67 8.14 20.39
N TYR A 80 2.26 9.33 19.93
CA TYR A 80 0.85 9.73 19.96
C TYR A 80 -0.02 8.84 19.07
N ILE A 81 0.45 8.45 17.88
CA ILE A 81 -0.28 7.53 16.99
C ILE A 81 -0.51 6.17 17.68
N ARG A 82 0.53 5.60 18.31
CA ARG A 82 0.38 4.34 19.04
C ARG A 82 -0.53 4.46 20.26
N ALA A 83 -0.44 5.57 20.99
CA ALA A 83 -1.31 5.84 22.14
C ALA A 83 -2.78 6.02 21.69
N ALA A 84 -3.01 6.74 20.59
CA ALA A 84 -4.34 6.95 20.01
C ALA A 84 -4.97 5.63 19.55
N ALA A 85 -4.16 4.69 19.07
CA ALA A 85 -4.61 3.36 18.67
C ALA A 85 -5.01 2.46 19.86
N LEU A 86 -4.52 2.75 21.07
CA LEU A 86 -4.90 2.05 22.30
C LEU A 86 -6.17 2.66 22.90
N ASP A 87 -6.15 3.98 23.11
CA ASP A 87 -7.28 4.71 23.65
C ASP A 87 -7.26 6.17 23.20
N ARG A 88 -8.17 6.50 22.29
CA ARG A 88 -8.34 7.86 21.76
C ARG A 88 -8.85 8.85 22.81
N GLU A 89 -9.69 8.39 23.73
CA GLU A 89 -10.39 9.24 24.69
C GLU A 89 -9.44 9.65 25.81
N THR A 90 -8.68 8.69 26.34
CA THR A 90 -7.60 8.95 27.30
C THR A 90 -6.54 9.87 26.70
N LEU A 91 -6.17 9.71 25.42
CA LEU A 91 -5.21 10.60 24.79
C LEU A 91 -5.73 12.04 24.64
N GLY A 92 -7.02 12.21 24.32
CA GLY A 92 -7.67 13.51 24.25
C GLY A 92 -7.74 14.21 25.62
N ALA A 93 -8.00 13.46 26.69
CA ALA A 93 -8.00 13.99 28.06
C ALA A 93 -6.63 14.54 28.51
N LEU A 94 -5.53 14.04 27.93
CA LEU A 94 -4.18 14.54 28.16
C LEU A 94 -3.85 15.84 27.38
N GLY A 95 -4.83 16.43 26.71
CA GLY A 95 -4.69 17.70 25.98
C GLY A 95 -4.10 17.55 24.57
N VAL A 96 -3.98 16.33 24.05
CA VAL A 96 -3.55 16.10 22.66
C VAL A 96 -4.74 16.28 21.73
N ASN A 97 -4.58 17.10 20.70
CA ASN A 97 -5.60 17.22 19.65
C ASN A 97 -5.60 15.96 18.76
N VAL A 98 -6.52 15.05 19.05
CA VAL A 98 -6.66 13.77 18.36
C VAL A 98 -7.10 13.96 16.91
N ASP A 99 -7.97 14.93 16.62
CA ASP A 99 -8.46 15.20 15.26
C ASP A 99 -7.33 15.67 14.33
N ALA A 100 -6.47 16.56 14.83
CA ALA A 100 -5.28 17.00 14.11
C ALA A 100 -4.31 15.82 13.88
N LEU A 101 -4.15 14.94 14.86
CA LEU A 101 -3.32 13.73 14.73
C LEU A 101 -3.83 12.82 13.61
N TYR A 102 -5.12 12.52 13.57
CA TYR A 102 -5.72 11.71 12.50
C TYR A 102 -5.59 12.37 11.13
N THR A 103 -5.77 13.69 11.06
CA THR A 103 -5.59 14.45 9.81
C THR A 103 -4.16 14.31 9.28
N TRP A 104 -3.15 14.47 10.14
CA TRP A 104 -1.75 14.29 9.73
C TRP A 104 -1.42 12.86 9.32
N VAL A 105 -1.96 11.86 10.02
CA VAL A 105 -1.81 10.45 9.64
C VAL A 105 -2.43 10.19 8.27
N PHE A 106 -3.63 10.73 8.01
CA PHE A 106 -4.32 10.60 6.74
C PHE A 106 -3.53 11.26 5.59
N VAL A 107 -3.01 12.47 5.80
CA VAL A 107 -2.14 13.16 4.83
C VAL A 107 -0.88 12.34 4.55
N LEU A 108 -0.24 11.79 5.58
CA LEU A 108 0.95 10.97 5.43
C LEU A 108 0.66 9.65 4.70
N ALA A 109 -0.45 8.98 4.99
CA ALA A 109 -0.89 7.79 4.28
C ALA A 109 -1.17 8.08 2.80
N SER A 110 -1.87 9.18 2.51
CA SER A 110 -2.16 9.63 1.15
C SER A 110 -0.89 9.96 0.38
N PHE A 111 0.08 10.63 1.03
CA PHE A 111 1.38 10.93 0.47
C PHE A 111 2.17 9.65 0.12
N LEU A 112 2.22 8.68 1.04
CA LEU A 112 2.90 7.40 0.81
C LEU A 112 2.23 6.57 -0.29
N GLY A 113 0.90 6.57 -0.35
CA GLY A 113 0.13 5.93 -1.42
C GLY A 113 0.41 6.56 -2.79
N GLY A 114 0.41 7.90 -2.86
CA GLY A 114 0.75 8.65 -4.06
C GLY A 114 2.20 8.42 -4.51
N LEU A 115 3.14 8.39 -3.55
CA LEU A 115 4.54 8.07 -3.82
C LEU A 115 4.69 6.65 -4.38
N GLY A 116 4.01 5.66 -3.80
CA GLY A 116 3.98 4.28 -4.29
C GLY A 116 3.43 4.18 -5.72
N GLY A 117 2.30 4.85 -6.00
CA GLY A 117 1.73 4.92 -7.34
C GLY A 117 2.67 5.55 -8.37
N ALA A 118 3.32 6.66 -8.00
CA ALA A 118 4.30 7.34 -8.86
C ALA A 118 5.51 6.45 -9.19
N LEU A 119 5.96 5.62 -8.25
CA LEU A 119 7.06 4.66 -8.46
C LEU A 119 6.65 3.45 -9.32
N ILE A 120 5.38 3.07 -9.32
CA ILE A 120 4.87 1.94 -10.13
C ILE A 120 4.57 2.37 -11.58
N SER A 121 4.19 3.64 -11.79
CA SER A 121 3.76 4.15 -13.10
C SER A 121 4.75 3.93 -14.27
N PRO A 122 6.09 3.99 -14.07
CA PRO A 122 7.05 3.65 -15.14
C PRO A 122 7.27 2.14 -15.36
N MET A 123 6.76 1.29 -14.46
CA MET A 123 6.83 -0.16 -14.57
C MET A 123 5.58 -0.75 -15.21
N ARG A 124 4.41 -0.15 -14.97
CA ARG A 124 3.11 -0.58 -15.49
C ARG A 124 2.42 0.59 -16.17
N ALA A 125 1.95 0.36 -17.38
CA ALA A 125 1.23 1.38 -18.12
C ALA A 125 -0.06 1.77 -17.37
N THR A 126 -0.23 3.08 -17.15
CA THR A 126 -1.32 3.61 -16.34
C THR A 126 -2.62 3.57 -17.16
N THR A 127 -3.61 2.83 -16.66
CA THR A 127 -4.92 2.65 -17.29
C THR A 127 -6.05 3.17 -16.37
N PRO A 128 -7.16 3.68 -16.94
CA PRO A 128 -8.32 4.02 -16.13
C PRO A 128 -8.88 2.80 -15.39
N GLY A 129 -9.21 2.95 -14.11
CA GLY A 129 -9.74 1.86 -13.26
C GLY A 129 -8.68 1.13 -12.43
N MET A 130 -7.40 1.50 -12.55
CA MET A 130 -6.31 0.96 -11.72
C MET A 130 -6.47 1.21 -10.22
N ASP A 131 -7.22 2.23 -9.83
CA ASP A 131 -7.53 2.53 -8.43
C ASP A 131 -8.15 1.33 -7.70
N THR A 132 -9.10 0.65 -8.35
CA THR A 132 -9.78 -0.50 -7.77
C THR A 132 -8.84 -1.69 -7.64
N GLU A 133 -7.99 -1.94 -8.66
CA GLU A 133 -6.99 -3.00 -8.62
C GLU A 133 -5.99 -2.77 -7.48
N VAL A 134 -5.44 -1.55 -7.37
CA VAL A 134 -4.47 -1.18 -6.33
C VAL A 134 -5.08 -1.29 -4.92
N ILE A 135 -6.34 -0.88 -4.73
CA ILE A 135 -7.03 -1.02 -3.44
C ILE A 135 -7.16 -2.50 -3.06
N VAL A 136 -7.51 -3.37 -4.01
CA VAL A 136 -7.62 -4.81 -3.79
C VAL A 136 -6.25 -5.43 -3.46
N GLU A 137 -5.20 -5.10 -4.20
CA GLU A 137 -3.83 -5.55 -3.91
C GLU A 137 -3.38 -5.10 -2.51
N ALA A 138 -3.61 -3.84 -2.15
CA ALA A 138 -3.27 -3.28 -0.84
C ALA A 138 -4.04 -3.98 0.29
N PHE A 139 -5.32 -4.26 0.08
CA PHE A 139 -6.14 -5.02 1.04
C PHE A 139 -5.56 -6.42 1.27
N VAL A 140 -5.25 -7.15 0.20
CA VAL A 140 -4.65 -8.49 0.30
C VAL A 140 -3.35 -8.44 1.09
N VAL A 141 -2.46 -7.49 0.80
CA VAL A 141 -1.19 -7.30 1.51
C VAL A 141 -1.39 -7.04 3.00
N VAL A 142 -2.32 -6.15 3.36
CA VAL A 142 -2.62 -5.82 4.76
C VAL A 142 -3.22 -7.01 5.51
N VAL A 143 -4.10 -7.78 4.86
CA VAL A 143 -4.72 -8.95 5.47
C VAL A 143 -3.71 -10.09 5.67
N ILE A 144 -2.85 -10.35 4.67
CA ILE A 144 -1.76 -11.32 4.81
C ILE A 144 -0.81 -10.91 5.95
N GLY A 145 -0.40 -9.64 5.98
CA GLY A 145 0.52 -9.14 6.99
C GLY A 145 -0.04 -9.10 8.41
N GLY A 146 -1.34 -8.80 8.52
CA GLY A 146 -2.09 -8.64 9.76
C GLY A 146 -2.34 -7.17 10.11
N LEU A 147 -3.59 -6.87 10.47
CA LEU A 147 -4.04 -5.52 10.82
C LEU A 147 -3.28 -4.99 12.05
N GLY A 148 -2.77 -3.76 11.95
CA GLY A 148 -2.05 -3.08 13.03
C GLY A 148 -0.58 -3.50 13.22
N SER A 149 -0.04 -4.39 12.38
CA SER A 149 1.35 -4.83 12.45
C SER A 149 2.18 -4.31 11.29
N PHE A 150 2.98 -3.25 11.53
CA PHE A 150 3.85 -2.66 10.50
C PHE A 150 4.79 -3.69 9.85
N TRP A 151 5.51 -4.47 10.67
CA TRP A 151 6.43 -5.50 10.17
C TRP A 151 5.67 -6.66 9.51
N GLY A 152 4.46 -6.97 9.98
CA GLY A 152 3.56 -7.92 9.35
C GLY A 152 3.20 -7.51 7.94
N THR A 153 2.69 -6.29 7.76
CA THR A 153 2.34 -5.74 6.45
C THR A 153 3.55 -5.66 5.52
N PHE A 154 4.74 -5.29 6.01
CA PHE A 154 5.96 -5.25 5.20
C PHE A 154 6.36 -6.64 4.69
N LEU A 155 6.37 -7.66 5.57
CA LEU A 155 6.62 -9.04 5.16
C LEU A 155 5.52 -9.57 4.22
N GLY A 156 4.25 -9.21 4.49
CA GLY A 156 3.12 -9.53 3.63
C GLY A 156 3.28 -8.97 2.22
N ALA A 157 3.76 -7.73 2.08
CA ALA A 157 4.03 -7.10 0.79
C ALA A 157 5.14 -7.81 0.02
N LEU A 158 6.21 -8.23 0.72
CA LEU A 158 7.31 -8.98 0.10
C LEU A 158 6.85 -10.36 -0.40
N ILE A 159 6.10 -11.10 0.43
CA ILE A 159 5.55 -12.41 0.04
C ILE A 159 4.56 -12.26 -1.11
N TYR A 160 3.66 -11.28 -1.03
CA TYR A 160 2.72 -10.92 -2.10
C TYR A 160 3.46 -10.69 -3.42
N GLY A 161 4.47 -9.81 -3.42
CA GLY A 161 5.23 -9.47 -4.62
C GLY A 161 5.97 -10.67 -5.20
N GLN A 162 6.49 -11.55 -4.34
CA GLN A 162 7.20 -12.74 -4.78
C GLN A 162 6.27 -13.80 -5.37
N VAL A 163 5.11 -14.02 -4.74
CA VAL A 163 4.08 -14.95 -5.25
C VAL A 163 3.48 -14.43 -6.54
N LEU A 164 3.21 -13.13 -6.64
CA LEU A 164 2.74 -12.52 -7.89
C LEU A 164 3.78 -12.70 -9.00
N SER A 165 5.05 -12.40 -8.72
CA SER A 165 6.13 -12.49 -9.71
C SER A 165 6.37 -13.92 -10.20
N PHE A 166 6.42 -14.90 -9.30
CA PHE A 166 6.51 -16.32 -9.68
C PHE A 166 5.24 -16.82 -10.35
N GLY A 167 4.07 -16.38 -9.88
CA GLY A 167 2.78 -16.71 -10.48
C GLY A 167 2.73 -16.26 -11.94
N ILE A 168 3.20 -15.06 -12.23
CA ILE A 168 3.33 -14.56 -13.61
C ILE A 168 4.32 -15.39 -14.42
N LEU A 169 5.44 -15.81 -13.83
CA LEU A 169 6.48 -16.57 -14.53
C LEU A 169 6.04 -17.99 -14.92
N PHE A 170 5.39 -18.72 -14.00
CA PHE A 170 5.02 -20.12 -14.22
C PHE A 170 3.63 -20.29 -14.81
N PHE A 171 2.65 -19.50 -14.32
CA PHE A 171 1.23 -19.64 -14.69
C PHE A 171 0.56 -18.27 -14.79
N PRO A 172 0.84 -17.47 -15.84
CA PRO A 172 0.33 -16.10 -15.98
C PRO A 172 -1.18 -15.97 -15.74
N ARG A 173 -1.95 -16.94 -16.23
CA ARG A 173 -3.41 -16.98 -16.13
C ARG A 173 -3.94 -17.21 -14.71
N PHE A 174 -3.14 -17.82 -13.84
CA PHE A 174 -3.50 -18.13 -12.44
C PHE A 174 -2.71 -17.29 -11.42
N SER A 175 -1.93 -16.31 -11.87
CA SER A 175 -1.12 -15.45 -11.00
C SER A 175 -1.96 -14.75 -9.92
N ILE A 176 -3.09 -14.15 -10.30
CA ILE A 176 -4.04 -13.52 -9.37
C ILE A 176 -4.65 -14.55 -8.42
N PHE A 177 -5.03 -15.72 -8.94
CA PHE A 177 -5.57 -16.79 -8.10
C PHE A 177 -4.56 -17.26 -7.05
N ALA A 178 -3.28 -17.39 -7.40
CA ALA A 178 -2.23 -17.79 -6.47
C ALA A 178 -2.10 -16.82 -5.29
N VAL A 179 -2.26 -15.52 -5.53
CA VAL A 179 -2.23 -14.48 -4.51
C VAL A 179 -3.43 -14.56 -3.56
N PHE A 180 -4.64 -14.76 -4.08
CA PHE A 180 -5.82 -14.94 -3.23
C PHE A 180 -5.81 -16.28 -2.50
N ALA A 181 -5.31 -17.34 -3.12
CA ALA A 181 -5.10 -18.64 -2.47
C ALA A 181 -4.09 -18.52 -1.32
N LEU A 182 -3.02 -17.75 -1.50
CA LEU A 182 -2.08 -17.42 -0.42
C LEU A 182 -2.79 -16.70 0.73
N MET A 183 -3.60 -15.66 0.43
CA MET A 183 -4.38 -14.96 1.45
C MET A 183 -5.29 -15.91 2.23
N ALA A 184 -6.04 -16.77 1.53
CA ALA A 184 -6.91 -17.77 2.15
C ALA A 184 -6.11 -18.74 3.02
N ALA A 185 -4.95 -19.23 2.54
CA ALA A 185 -4.08 -20.12 3.29
C ALA A 185 -3.53 -19.45 4.57
N VAL A 186 -3.09 -18.19 4.46
CA VAL A 186 -2.59 -17.42 5.61
C VAL A 186 -3.69 -17.23 6.64
N LEU A 187 -4.91 -16.87 6.23
CA LEU A 187 -6.04 -16.71 7.14
C LEU A 187 -6.49 -18.02 7.78
N MET A 188 -6.42 -19.14 7.05
CA MET A 188 -6.76 -20.46 7.57
C MET A 188 -5.79 -20.90 8.68
N VAL A 189 -4.49 -20.57 8.54
CA VAL A 189 -3.46 -20.90 9.53
C VAL A 189 -3.39 -19.86 10.65
N ARG A 190 -3.58 -18.58 10.33
CA ARG A 190 -3.56 -17.44 11.25
C ARG A 190 -4.60 -16.39 10.86
N PRO A 191 -5.79 -16.39 11.50
CA PRO A 191 -6.88 -15.50 11.12
C PRO A 191 -6.60 -14.01 11.39
N TRP A 192 -5.56 -13.69 12.15
CA TRP A 192 -5.06 -12.32 12.38
C TRP A 192 -3.93 -11.92 11.41
N GLY A 193 -3.59 -12.74 10.42
CA GLY A 193 -2.45 -12.54 9.53
C GLY A 193 -1.12 -12.99 10.14
N LEU A 194 -0.02 -12.81 9.41
CA LEU A 194 1.31 -13.33 9.76
C LEU A 194 1.80 -12.86 11.14
N LEU A 195 1.70 -11.56 11.40
CA LEU A 195 2.17 -10.91 12.63
C LEU A 195 1.09 -10.04 13.31
N GLY A 196 -0.18 -10.22 12.96
CA GLY A 196 -1.27 -9.57 13.69
C GLY A 196 -1.38 -10.10 15.11
N ARG A 197 -1.91 -9.25 16.01
CA ARG A 197 -2.15 -9.64 17.41
C ARG A 197 -3.65 -9.91 17.60
N PRO A 198 -4.01 -10.93 18.40
CA PRO A 198 -5.40 -11.10 18.80
C PRO A 198 -5.85 -9.87 19.61
N LEU A 199 -7.04 -9.36 19.30
CA LEU A 199 -7.71 -8.32 20.09
C LEU A 199 -7.84 -8.83 21.52
N ARG A 200 -7.22 -8.12 22.47
CA ARG A 200 -7.39 -8.31 23.91
C ARG A 200 -8.23 -7.17 24.47
#